data_AF-A0A7S0KWN4-F1
#
_entry.id   AF-A0A7S0KWN4-F1
#
_cell.length_a   1.000
_cell.length_b   1.000
_cell.length_c   1.000
_cell.angle_alpha   90.00
_cell.angle_beta   90.00
_cell.angle_gamma   90.00
#
_symmetry.space_group_name_H-M   'P 1'
#
loop_
_entity.id
_entity.type
_entity.pdbx_description
1 polymer ?
#
loop_
_entity_poly.entity_id
_entity_poly.type
_entity_poly.pdbx_seq_one_letter_code
_entity_poly.pdbx_strand_id
1 'polypeptide(L)'
;ARAGGGQTDLTEEQIRGYLEDLVRRDVSLFLERHGHHLGAEHLALFHHLRGDYEVNFHLERLTAAVCPSPAQLSAQHSRANNRRLAQMRRLESEGYFHEDNMRRREPLLYETYVGAPLVEPIRCEDAGE
;
A
#
# COMPACT_ATOMS: atom_id res chain seq x y z
N ALA A 1 -32.49 -13.38 15.25
CA ALA A 1 -31.67 -14.58 15.01
C ALA A 1 -30.95 -14.42 13.67
N ARG A 2 -29.64 -14.12 13.68
CA ARG A 2 -28.78 -14.23 12.49
C ARG A 2 -28.00 -15.53 12.63
N ALA A 3 -28.54 -16.60 12.03
CA ALA A 3 -27.81 -17.84 11.83
C ALA A 3 -26.95 -17.71 10.56
N GLY A 4 -25.76 -18.33 10.58
CA GLY A 4 -25.09 -18.72 9.34
C GLY A 4 -23.76 -18.05 9.03
N GLY A 5 -22.88 -17.86 10.01
CA GLY A 5 -21.44 -17.86 9.72
C GLY A 5 -20.99 -19.31 9.58
N GLY A 6 -21.14 -19.90 8.39
CA GLY A 6 -20.64 -21.25 8.11
C GLY A 6 -19.11 -21.23 8.12
N GLN A 7 -18.52 -21.69 9.22
CA GLN A 7 -17.13 -22.09 9.24
C GLN A 7 -17.02 -23.29 8.29
N THR A 8 -16.41 -23.07 7.13
CA THR A 8 -15.99 -24.16 6.26
C THR A 8 -14.76 -24.79 6.88
N ASP A 9 -14.97 -25.70 7.82
CA ASP A 9 -13.94 -26.62 8.29
C ASP A 9 -13.69 -27.65 7.19
N LEU A 10 -13.13 -27.18 6.06
CA LEU A 10 -12.62 -28.06 5.03
C LEU A 10 -11.42 -28.80 5.62
N THR A 11 -11.44 -30.12 5.57
CA THR A 11 -10.29 -30.90 6.03
C THR A 11 -9.10 -30.65 5.12
N GLU A 12 -7.89 -30.83 5.62
CA GLU A 12 -6.66 -30.60 4.83
C GLU A 12 -6.65 -31.42 3.53
N GLU A 13 -7.22 -32.63 3.55
CA GLU A 13 -7.34 -33.49 2.38
C GLU A 13 -8.26 -32.89 1.32
N GLN A 14 -9.37 -32.27 1.74
CA GLN A 14 -10.31 -31.63 0.83
C GLN A 14 -9.70 -30.40 0.18
N ILE A 15 -8.96 -29.59 0.96
CA ILE A 15 -8.23 -28.43 0.43
C ILE A 15 -7.18 -28.89 -0.57
N ARG A 16 -6.39 -29.92 -0.22
CA ARG A 16 -5.37 -30.48 -1.12
C ARG A 16 -5.99 -30.96 -2.43
N GLY A 17 -7.05 -31.75 -2.37
CA GLY A 17 -7.73 -32.25 -3.57
C GLY A 17 -8.25 -31.11 -4.46
N TYR A 18 -8.87 -30.09 -3.86
CA TYR A 18 -9.33 -28.91 -4.59
C TYR A 18 -8.19 -28.16 -5.28
N LEU A 19 -7.08 -27.92 -4.58
CA LEU A 19 -5.94 -27.20 -5.15
C LEU A 19 -5.26 -27.99 -6.26
N GLU A 20 -5.10 -29.30 -6.08
CA GLU A 20 -4.54 -30.17 -7.13
C GLU A 20 -5.42 -30.18 -8.39
N ASP A 21 -6.73 -30.30 -8.23
CA ASP A 21 -7.67 -30.27 -9.35
C ASP A 21 -7.67 -28.91 -10.06
N LEU A 22 -7.57 -27.82 -9.29
CA LEU A 22 -7.48 -26.47 -9.83
C LEU A 22 -6.20 -26.29 -10.65
N VAL A 23 -5.04 -26.70 -10.12
CA VAL A 23 -3.76 -26.61 -10.84
C VAL A 23 -3.79 -27.41 -12.15
N ARG A 24 -4.37 -28.63 -12.14
CA ARG A 24 -4.46 -29.46 -13.35
C ARG A 24 -5.40 -28.90 -14.40
N ARG A 25 -6.50 -28.27 -13.96
CA ARG A 25 -7.52 -27.73 -14.86
C ARG A 25 -7.13 -26.37 -15.43
N ASP A 26 -6.66 -25.47 -14.57
CA ASP A 26 -6.39 -24.07 -14.91
C ASP A 26 -5.31 -23.47 -14.00
N VAL A 27 -4.10 -23.41 -14.54
CA VAL A 27 -2.93 -22.87 -13.81
C VAL A 27 -3.04 -21.36 -13.63
N SER A 28 -3.58 -20.62 -14.59
CA SER A 28 -3.74 -19.16 -14.50
C SER A 28 -4.63 -18.79 -13.33
N LEU A 29 -5.79 -19.46 -13.22
CA LEU A 29 -6.74 -19.24 -12.13
C LEU A 29 -6.17 -19.64 -10.76
N PHE A 30 -5.37 -20.71 -10.72
CA PHE A 30 -4.65 -21.10 -9.50
C PHE A 30 -3.66 -20.00 -9.06
N LEU A 31 -2.84 -19.50 -9.98
CA LEU A 31 -1.86 -18.45 -9.69
C LEU A 31 -2.54 -17.14 -9.28
N GLU A 32 -3.65 -16.78 -9.91
CA GLU A 32 -4.43 -15.60 -9.55
C GLU A 32 -4.89 -15.67 -8.08
N ARG A 33 -5.51 -16.78 -7.69
CA ARG A 33 -6.19 -16.93 -6.39
C ARG A 33 -5.25 -17.31 -5.27
N HIS A 34 -4.33 -18.24 -5.53
CA HIS A 34 -3.50 -18.88 -4.50
C HIS A 34 -2.01 -18.55 -4.64
N GLY A 35 -1.59 -17.96 -5.76
CA GLY A 35 -0.17 -17.72 -6.04
C GLY A 35 0.55 -16.80 -5.05
N HIS A 36 -0.16 -15.95 -4.30
CA HIS A 36 0.43 -15.06 -3.30
C HIS A 36 0.93 -15.80 -2.04
N HIS A 37 0.51 -17.05 -1.83
CA HIS A 37 1.03 -17.91 -0.76
C HIS A 37 2.32 -18.65 -1.17
N LEU A 38 2.74 -18.53 -2.44
CA LEU A 38 3.89 -19.24 -2.98
C LEU A 38 5.18 -18.41 -2.83
N GLY A 39 6.23 -19.07 -2.35
CA GLY A 39 7.61 -18.58 -2.37
C GLY A 39 8.21 -18.56 -3.78
N ALA A 40 9.37 -17.93 -3.93
CA ALA A 40 10.06 -17.79 -5.21
C ALA A 40 10.43 -19.16 -5.83
N GLU A 41 10.86 -20.11 -4.99
CA GLU A 41 11.17 -21.47 -5.36
C GLU A 41 9.97 -22.23 -5.95
N HIS A 42 8.77 -22.01 -5.39
CA HIS A 42 7.54 -22.63 -5.89
C HIS A 42 7.08 -21.98 -7.19
N LEU A 43 7.20 -20.66 -7.33
CA LEU A 43 6.90 -19.95 -8.57
C LEU A 43 7.85 -20.36 -9.72
N ALA A 44 9.09 -20.74 -9.41
CA ALA A 44 10.04 -21.28 -10.38
C ALA A 44 9.51 -22.54 -11.07
N LEU A 45 8.76 -23.38 -10.35
CA LEU A 45 8.19 -24.62 -10.90
C LEU A 45 7.23 -24.37 -12.06
N PHE A 46 6.57 -23.22 -12.12
CA PHE A 46 5.62 -22.87 -13.19
C PHE A 46 6.28 -22.27 -14.43
N HIS A 47 7.61 -22.07 -14.46
CA HIS A 47 8.29 -21.42 -15.58
C HIS A 47 8.22 -22.22 -16.89
N HIS A 48 8.03 -23.54 -16.83
CA HIS A 48 7.84 -24.38 -18.01
C HIS A 48 6.51 -24.11 -18.74
N LEU A 49 5.55 -23.46 -18.06
CA LEU A 49 4.24 -23.07 -18.62
C LEU A 49 4.26 -21.66 -19.21
N ARG A 50 5.44 -21.02 -19.27
CA ARG A 50 5.58 -19.72 -19.92
C ARG A 50 5.30 -19.86 -21.42
N GLY A 51 4.36 -19.05 -21.89
CA GLY A 51 3.86 -19.12 -23.28
C GLY A 51 2.40 -18.71 -23.35
N ASP A 52 1.64 -19.01 -22.29
CA ASP A 52 0.34 -18.40 -22.06
C ASP A 52 0.52 -16.98 -21.47
N TYR A 53 -0.23 -16.02 -22.01
CA TYR A 53 -0.22 -14.63 -21.56
C TYR A 53 -0.65 -14.51 -20.09
N GLU A 54 -1.70 -15.22 -19.67
CA GLU A 54 -2.25 -15.09 -18.32
C GLU A 54 -1.29 -15.66 -17.28
N VAL A 55 -0.72 -16.84 -17.55
CA VAL A 55 0.31 -17.45 -16.69
C VAL A 55 1.51 -16.53 -16.59
N ASN A 56 1.99 -15.97 -17.70
CA ASN A 56 3.13 -15.04 -17.70
C ASN A 56 2.84 -13.81 -16.84
N PHE A 57 1.66 -13.18 -17.04
CA PHE A 57 1.25 -12.01 -16.28
C PHE A 57 1.23 -12.29 -14.77
N HIS A 58 0.62 -13.40 -14.36
CA HIS A 58 0.54 -13.74 -12.94
C HIS A 58 1.91 -14.09 -12.37
N LEU A 59 2.75 -14.83 -13.07
CA LEU A 59 4.11 -15.14 -12.62
C LEU A 59 4.95 -13.88 -12.45
N GLU A 60 4.96 -12.98 -13.42
CA GLU A 60 5.71 -11.72 -13.32
C GLU A 60 5.24 -10.88 -12.13
N ARG A 61 3.92 -10.76 -11.95
CA ARG A 61 3.33 -10.02 -10.83
C ARG A 61 3.71 -10.63 -9.47
N LEU A 62 3.62 -11.95 -9.35
CA LEU A 62 3.92 -12.67 -8.10
C LEU A 62 5.41 -12.65 -7.78
N THR A 63 6.27 -12.88 -8.78
CA THR A 63 7.72 -12.78 -8.62
C THR A 63 8.12 -11.36 -8.21
N ALA A 64 7.52 -10.32 -8.81
CA ALA A 64 7.77 -8.94 -8.42
C ALA A 64 7.33 -8.62 -6.98
N ALA A 65 6.35 -9.33 -6.44
CA ALA A 65 5.91 -9.16 -5.05
C ALA A 65 6.88 -9.82 -4.05
N VAL A 66 7.42 -10.99 -4.39
CA VAL A 66 8.33 -11.75 -3.52
C VAL A 66 9.77 -11.24 -3.61
N CYS A 67 10.26 -10.97 -4.82
CA CYS A 67 11.61 -10.51 -5.09
C CYS A 67 11.57 -9.35 -6.10
N PRO A 68 11.21 -8.13 -5.65
CA PRO A 68 11.16 -6.97 -6.53
C PRO A 68 12.57 -6.61 -7.00
N SER A 69 12.71 -6.37 -8.30
CA SER A 69 13.93 -5.79 -8.87
C SER A 69 14.15 -4.35 -8.37
N PRO A 70 15.40 -3.84 -8.37
CA PRO A 70 15.69 -2.45 -8.00
C PRO A 70 14.86 -1.42 -8.77
N ALA A 71 14.60 -1.67 -10.06
CA ALA A 71 13.76 -0.82 -10.90
C ALA A 71 12.30 -0.79 -10.41
N GLN A 72 11.76 -1.95 -10.02
CA GLN A 72 10.40 -2.05 -9.48
C GLN A 72 10.28 -1.36 -8.11
N LEU A 73 11.28 -1.49 -7.24
CA LEU A 73 11.33 -0.75 -5.97
C LEU A 73 11.34 0.76 -6.18
N SER A 74 12.19 1.24 -7.09
CA SER A 74 12.23 2.67 -7.46
C SER A 74 10.90 3.18 -8.03
N ALA A 75 10.25 2.37 -8.87
CA ALA A 75 8.94 2.69 -9.41
C ALA A 75 7.85 2.72 -8.32
N GLN A 76 7.87 1.80 -7.36
CA GLN A 76 6.96 1.82 -6.20
C GLN A 76 7.17 3.07 -5.34
N HIS A 77 8.42 3.44 -5.07
CA HIS A 77 8.75 4.66 -4.33
C HIS A 77 8.23 5.91 -5.06
N SER A 78 8.45 6.00 -6.37
CA SER A 78 7.95 7.09 -7.20
C SER A 78 6.42 7.17 -7.20
N ARG A 79 5.72 6.03 -7.27
CA ARG A 79 4.25 5.97 -7.16
C ARG A 79 3.76 6.48 -5.80
N ALA A 80 4.44 6.13 -4.71
CA ALA A 80 4.09 6.63 -3.38
C ALA A 80 4.28 8.15 -3.28
N ASN A 81 5.37 8.69 -3.82
CA ASN A 81 5.63 10.13 -3.84
C ASN A 81 4.61 10.88 -4.71
N ASN A 82 4.29 10.35 -5.89
CA ASN A 82 3.30 10.94 -6.79
C ASN A 82 1.90 10.94 -6.16
N ARG A 83 1.51 9.88 -5.43
CA ARG A 83 0.26 9.85 -4.67
C ARG A 83 0.21 10.91 -3.59
N ARG A 84 1.29 11.08 -2.82
CA ARG A 84 1.39 12.15 -1.80
C ARG A 84 1.29 13.52 -2.44
N LEU A 85 2.00 13.75 -3.53
CA LEU A 85 1.97 15.01 -4.28
C LEU A 85 0.57 15.32 -4.82
N ALA A 86 -0.13 14.32 -5.37
CA ALA A 86 -1.50 14.47 -5.86
C ALA A 86 -2.46 14.84 -4.73
N GLN A 87 -2.35 14.18 -3.57
CA GLN A 87 -3.15 14.53 -2.40
C GLN A 87 -2.84 15.93 -1.90
N MET A 88 -1.56 16.31 -1.83
CA MET A 88 -1.13 17.64 -1.41
C MET A 88 -1.71 18.74 -2.31
N ARG A 89 -1.60 18.58 -3.63
CA ARG A 89 -2.20 19.51 -4.62
C ARG A 89 -3.71 19.63 -4.48
N ARG A 90 -4.38 18.51 -4.19
CA ARG A 90 -5.82 18.52 -3.90
C ARG A 90 -6.11 19.37 -2.66
N LEU A 91 -5.39 19.15 -1.56
CA LEU A 91 -5.54 19.92 -0.33
C LEU A 91 -5.28 21.42 -0.55
N GLU A 92 -4.25 21.78 -1.33
CA GLU A 92 -4.01 23.16 -1.75
C GLU A 92 -5.21 23.74 -2.50
N SER A 93 -5.75 23.02 -3.50
CA SER A 93 -6.89 23.50 -4.29
C SER A 93 -8.18 23.67 -3.47
N GLU A 94 -8.37 22.86 -2.42
CA GLU A 94 -9.50 22.96 -1.50
C GLU A 94 -9.29 24.03 -0.42
N GLY A 95 -8.17 24.76 -0.44
CA GLY A 95 -7.85 25.78 0.54
C GLY A 95 -7.56 25.21 1.94
N TYR A 96 -7.17 23.94 2.03
CA TYR A 96 -6.88 23.25 3.29
C TYR A 96 -5.79 23.97 4.11
N PHE A 97 -4.84 24.60 3.42
CA PHE A 97 -3.73 25.37 4.01
C PHE A 97 -4.02 26.88 4.12
N HIS A 98 -5.24 27.33 3.82
CA HIS A 98 -5.62 28.72 4.09
C HIS A 98 -5.71 28.95 5.60
N GLU A 99 -5.28 30.13 6.04
CA GLU A 99 -5.19 30.51 7.45
C GLU A 99 -6.50 30.23 8.22
N ASP A 100 -7.64 30.63 7.65
CA ASP A 100 -8.96 30.37 8.24
C ASP A 100 -9.28 28.89 8.38
N ASN A 101 -8.94 28.06 7.40
CA ASN A 101 -9.19 26.62 7.44
C ASN A 101 -8.26 25.91 8.42
N MET A 102 -6.99 26.35 8.52
CA MET A 102 -6.05 25.84 9.51
C MET A 102 -6.51 26.19 10.94
N ARG A 103 -6.91 27.44 11.18
CA ARG A 103 -7.45 27.89 12.46
C ARG A 103 -8.73 27.16 12.86
N ARG A 104 -9.65 26.92 11.93
CA ARG A 104 -10.88 26.16 12.18
C ARG A 104 -10.63 24.70 12.51
N ARG A 105 -9.64 24.07 11.86
CA ARG A 105 -9.28 22.67 12.08
C ARG A 105 -8.69 22.43 13.46
N GLU A 106 -7.73 23.26 13.86
CA GLU A 106 -7.03 23.10 15.14
C GLU A 106 -6.66 24.46 15.74
N PRO A 107 -7.59 25.10 16.47
CA PRO A 107 -7.41 26.46 16.97
C PRO A 107 -6.20 26.64 17.89
N LEU A 108 -5.97 25.69 18.81
CA LEU A 108 -4.87 25.78 19.78
C LEU A 108 -3.49 25.66 19.11
N LEU A 109 -3.37 24.74 18.14
CA LEU A 109 -2.14 24.57 17.39
C LEU A 109 -1.88 25.80 16.50
N TYR A 110 -2.94 26.33 15.90
CA TYR A 110 -2.88 27.56 15.12
C TYR A 110 -2.36 28.73 15.96
N GLU A 111 -2.93 28.99 17.13
CA GLU A 111 -2.50 30.08 18.03
C GLU A 111 -1.02 29.95 18.38
N THR A 112 -0.56 28.73 18.71
CA THR A 112 0.83 28.46 19.13
C THR A 112 1.84 28.69 18.01
N TYR A 113 1.55 28.27 16.78
CA TYR A 113 2.55 28.19 15.71
C TYR A 113 2.37 29.18 14.57
N VAL A 114 1.17 29.74 14.39
CA VAL A 114 0.84 30.62 13.26
C VAL A 114 0.32 31.97 13.74
N GLY A 115 -0.57 31.98 14.73
CA GLY A 115 -1.21 33.18 15.27
C GLY A 115 -0.35 33.94 16.28
N ALA A 116 0.71 33.32 16.83
CA ALA A 116 1.59 33.98 17.77
C ALA A 116 2.30 35.16 17.10
N PRO A 117 2.25 36.37 17.69
CA PRO A 117 3.04 37.49 17.20
C PRO A 117 4.53 37.12 17.25
N LEU A 118 5.30 37.62 16.29
CA LEU A 118 6.76 37.51 16.33
C LEU A 118 7.21 38.14 17.66
N VAL A 119 7.64 37.31 18.60
CA VAL A 119 8.34 37.78 19.78
C VAL A 119 9.68 38.28 19.26
N GLU A 120 9.90 39.60 19.33
CA GLU A 120 11.21 40.14 19.01
C GLU A 120 12.25 39.39 19.85
N PRO A 121 13.33 38.86 19.24
CA PRO A 121 14.34 38.17 19.99
C PRO A 121 14.87 39.12 21.06
N ILE A 122 14.85 38.69 22.32
CA ILE A 122 15.38 39.45 23.44
C ILE A 122 16.79 39.90 23.05
N ARG A 123 16.99 41.20 22.85
CA ARG A 123 18.32 41.72 22.54
C ARG A 123 19.13 41.53 23.82
N CYS A 124 20.35 41.00 23.70
CA CYS A 124 21.24 40.81 24.85
C CYS A 124 21.51 42.12 25.62
N GLU A 125 21.21 43.27 25.03
CA GLU A 125 21.30 44.61 25.62
C GLU A 125 20.16 44.92 26.60
N ASP A 126 19.03 44.20 26.54
CA ASP A 126 17.88 44.33 27.44
C ASP A 126 17.97 43.37 28.65
N ALA A 127 18.96 42.47 28.65
CA ALA A 127 19.31 41.62 29.78
C ALA A 127 20.33 42.35 30.69
N GLY A 128 19.93 43.51 31.20
CA GLY A 128 20.75 44.33 32.11
C GLY A 128 20.40 44.13 33.59
N GLU A 129 21.45 43.83 34.36
CA GLU A 129 21.70 44.09 35.80
C GLU A 129 20.88 43.38 36.89
#